data_AF-A0A6A6TNG7-F1
#
_entry.id   AF-A0A6A6TNG7-F1
#
_cell.length_a   1.000
_cell.length_b   1.000
_cell.length_c   1.000
_cell.angle_alpha   90.00
_cell.angle_beta   90.00
_cell.angle_gamma   90.00
#
_symmetry.space_group_name_H-M   'P 1'
#
loop_
_entity.id
_entity.type
_entity.pdbx_description
1 polymer ?
#
loop_
_entity_poly.entity_id
_entity_poly.type
_entity_poly.pdbx_seq_one_letter_code
_entity_poly.pdbx_strand_id
1 'polypeptide(L)'
;MAPSPFSELRSYLAKKDVLAILRHFLGQPLPDAPDLLDKAVFVGLDLEWWEYPPHSPKAPITEVGLAIFKGSDLVNLAAPPEANFLEILECIKIHHLRILETCHFRNTKLAAQAEHHFLFGETRFLEEQATKELLISFLCAQGIVSPEDETTTPIILFAFQAGVRAEDKGTLQDLLNGFGVERVGKKSDIQGKSMIEIVAEFIKMSQAQEPPSWGIPHFCFRCESTEHDYSSTSCKVPIQKCELCLSVTGPENSKLRKKANNHTYERCAVRIDYHRITTIPLPRFIKESKALNNREKEWFKIAVLQRDQATIADMMMKVFNNLEPFEMVEQGGLEDIPNELEVRENNLGGIQVLPVHAACPATLAWLQEFDSNDTK
;
A
#
# COMPACT_ATOMS: atom_id res chain seq x y z
N MET A 1 -16.63 7.33 35.20
CA MET A 1 -15.44 8.09 34.75
C MET A 1 -15.88 8.90 33.54
N ALA A 2 -15.45 10.17 33.43
CA ALA A 2 -15.71 10.95 32.23
C ALA A 2 -15.02 10.30 31.01
N PRO A 3 -15.60 10.35 29.81
CA PRO A 3 -14.93 9.89 28.60
C PRO A 3 -13.63 10.68 28.40
N SER A 4 -12.59 10.04 27.86
CA SER A 4 -11.36 10.77 27.50
C SER A 4 -11.65 11.77 26.38
N PRO A 5 -10.90 12.89 26.29
CA PRO A 5 -11.07 13.86 25.19
C PRO A 5 -10.99 13.23 23.79
N PHE A 6 -10.16 12.19 23.63
CA PHE A 6 -10.07 11.41 22.39
C PHE A 6 -11.33 10.59 22.10
N SER A 7 -11.93 10.00 23.12
CA SER A 7 -13.18 9.24 22.98
C SER A 7 -14.34 10.15 22.59
N GLU A 8 -14.38 11.35 23.18
CA GLU A 8 -15.34 12.40 22.83
C GLU A 8 -15.15 12.87 21.39
N LEU A 9 -13.94 13.25 20.99
CA LEU A 9 -13.64 13.66 19.60
C LEU A 9 -14.00 12.57 18.59
N ARG A 10 -13.63 11.30 18.87
CA ARG A 10 -13.99 10.17 18.01
C ARG A 10 -15.50 10.00 17.89
N SER A 11 -16.22 10.06 19.00
CA SER A 11 -17.69 9.93 19.02
C SER A 11 -18.38 11.09 18.32
N TYR A 12 -17.79 12.28 18.36
CA TYR A 12 -18.25 13.45 17.64
C TYR A 12 -18.07 13.27 16.12
N LEU A 13 -16.85 12.95 15.68
CA LEU A 13 -16.51 12.80 14.26
C LEU A 13 -17.25 11.63 13.58
N ALA A 14 -17.52 10.54 14.31
CA ALA A 14 -18.30 9.41 13.78
C ALA A 14 -19.74 9.76 13.36
N LYS A 15 -20.25 10.92 13.80
CA LYS A 15 -21.60 11.43 13.48
C LYS A 15 -21.59 12.50 12.39
N LYS A 16 -20.42 12.84 11.84
CA LYS A 16 -20.25 13.91 10.84
C LYS A 16 -19.87 13.31 9.50
N ASP A 17 -20.34 13.94 8.43
CA ASP A 17 -19.86 13.63 7.09
C ASP A 17 -18.46 14.21 6.88
N VAL A 18 -17.64 13.53 6.06
CA VAL A 18 -16.26 13.95 5.76
C VAL A 18 -16.23 15.36 5.18
N LEU A 19 -17.21 15.72 4.35
CA LEU A 19 -17.27 17.04 3.72
C LEU A 19 -17.54 18.14 4.76
N ALA A 20 -18.37 17.91 5.76
CA ALA A 20 -18.61 18.86 6.85
C ALA A 20 -17.38 19.02 7.74
N ILE A 21 -16.63 17.94 7.98
CA ILE A 21 -15.33 18.03 8.68
C ILE A 21 -14.36 18.90 7.88
N LEU A 22 -14.24 18.69 6.57
CA LEU A 22 -13.39 19.52 5.71
C LEU A 22 -13.85 20.98 5.69
N ARG A 23 -15.16 21.23 5.59
CA ARG A 23 -15.76 22.58 5.61
C ARG A 23 -15.45 23.35 6.89
N HIS A 24 -15.38 22.67 8.04
CA HIS A 24 -14.97 23.30 9.28
C HIS A 24 -13.58 23.94 9.19
N PHE A 25 -12.64 23.28 8.53
CA PHE A 25 -11.31 23.84 8.26
C PHE A 25 -11.26 24.83 7.09
N LEU A 26 -12.37 25.03 6.37
CA LEU A 26 -12.52 25.99 5.28
C LEU A 26 -13.48 27.14 5.66
N GLY A 27 -13.52 27.50 6.96
CA GLY A 27 -14.23 28.68 7.46
C GLY A 27 -15.71 28.47 7.75
N GLN A 28 -16.21 27.23 7.72
CA GLN A 28 -17.59 26.88 8.09
C GLN A 28 -17.61 26.02 9.35
N PRO A 29 -17.40 26.61 10.53
CA PRO A 29 -17.16 25.85 11.75
C PRO A 29 -18.31 24.88 12.07
N LEU A 30 -17.94 23.66 12.47
CA LEU A 30 -18.88 22.65 12.89
C LEU A 30 -19.51 23.03 14.24
N PRO A 31 -20.85 23.05 14.38
CA PRO A 31 -21.49 23.34 15.66
C PRO A 31 -21.09 22.33 16.73
N ASP A 32 -20.74 22.83 17.92
CA ASP A 32 -20.34 22.03 19.08
C ASP A 32 -19.11 21.15 18.84
N ALA A 33 -18.25 21.51 17.88
CA ALA A 33 -16.99 20.82 17.66
C ALA A 33 -16.09 20.93 18.92
N PRO A 34 -15.52 19.81 19.41
CA PRO A 34 -14.56 19.89 20.49
C PRO A 34 -13.32 20.69 20.07
N ASP A 35 -12.79 21.57 20.93
CA ASP A 35 -11.56 22.35 20.67
C ASP A 35 -10.36 21.48 20.23
N LEU A 36 -10.39 20.20 20.60
CA LEU A 36 -9.38 19.23 20.22
C LEU A 36 -9.35 18.95 18.70
N LEU A 37 -10.46 19.18 17.98
CA LEU A 37 -10.55 19.06 16.53
C LEU A 37 -9.67 20.11 15.83
N ASP A 38 -9.77 21.38 16.26
CA ASP A 38 -8.97 22.48 15.73
C ASP A 38 -7.48 22.27 15.99
N LYS A 39 -7.13 21.57 17.08
CA LYS A 39 -5.73 21.26 17.40
C LYS A 39 -5.19 20.06 16.63
N ALA A 40 -6.03 19.27 15.97
CA ALA A 40 -5.63 18.00 15.37
C ALA A 40 -4.57 18.13 14.29
N VAL A 41 -3.73 17.10 14.15
CA VAL A 41 -2.89 16.92 12.95
C VAL A 41 -3.55 15.92 12.03
N PHE A 42 -3.69 16.31 10.79
CA PHE A 42 -4.21 15.47 9.74
C PHE A 42 -3.06 14.86 8.96
N VAL A 43 -3.15 13.55 8.75
CA VAL A 43 -2.17 12.79 7.99
C VAL A 43 -2.92 12.05 6.89
N GLY A 44 -2.77 12.51 5.65
CA GLY A 44 -3.07 11.74 4.46
C GLY A 44 -1.98 10.69 4.25
N LEU A 45 -2.35 9.42 4.23
CA LEU A 45 -1.46 8.30 3.94
C LEU A 45 -1.97 7.57 2.70
N ASP A 46 -1.12 7.50 1.69
CA ASP A 46 -1.35 6.74 0.47
C ASP A 46 -0.24 5.70 0.31
N LEU A 47 -0.59 4.48 -0.03
CA LEU A 47 0.34 3.35 -0.15
C LEU A 47 0.15 2.71 -1.51
N GLU A 48 1.23 2.59 -2.27
CA GLU A 48 1.23 1.93 -3.56
C GLU A 48 1.84 0.53 -3.47
N TRP A 49 1.16 -0.43 -4.07
CA TRP A 49 1.47 -1.85 -3.99
C TRP A 49 1.76 -2.37 -5.39
N TRP A 50 2.60 -3.39 -5.50
CA TRP A 50 2.85 -4.00 -6.80
C TRP A 50 1.59 -4.67 -7.39
N GLU A 51 1.16 -4.22 -8.57
CA GLU A 51 -0.17 -4.55 -9.15
C GLU A 51 -0.30 -5.95 -9.78
N TYR A 52 0.81 -6.68 -9.91
CA TYR A 52 0.82 -7.91 -10.70
C TYR A 52 0.39 -9.14 -9.88
N PRO A 53 -0.40 -10.06 -10.47
CA PRO A 53 -0.88 -11.24 -9.79
C PRO A 53 0.23 -12.19 -9.33
N PRO A 54 -0.05 -13.03 -8.31
CA PRO A 54 -1.35 -13.13 -7.64
C PRO A 54 -1.57 -11.97 -6.71
N HIS A 55 -2.80 -11.43 -6.70
CA HIS A 55 -3.31 -10.39 -5.79
C HIS A 55 -3.32 -10.91 -4.35
N SER A 56 -2.12 -11.19 -3.83
CA SER A 56 -1.89 -11.64 -2.47
C SER A 56 -2.16 -10.46 -1.56
N PRO A 57 -2.75 -10.67 -0.37
CA PRO A 57 -2.78 -9.66 0.69
C PRO A 57 -1.37 -9.23 1.20
N LYS A 58 -0.31 -9.70 0.51
CA LYS A 58 1.11 -9.47 0.81
C LYS A 58 1.84 -8.88 -0.40
N ALA A 59 1.14 -8.15 -1.28
CA ALA A 59 1.84 -7.45 -2.35
C ALA A 59 2.85 -6.48 -1.69
N PRO A 60 4.11 -6.43 -2.14
CA PRO A 60 5.08 -5.55 -1.55
C PRO A 60 4.61 -4.10 -1.72
N ILE A 61 4.69 -3.32 -0.65
CA ILE A 61 4.56 -1.87 -0.72
C ILE A 61 5.77 -1.36 -1.50
N THR A 62 5.53 -0.51 -2.47
CA THR A 62 6.54 0.05 -3.38
C THR A 62 6.81 1.52 -3.08
N GLU A 63 5.76 2.25 -2.70
CA GLU A 63 5.78 3.71 -2.51
C GLU A 63 4.86 4.11 -1.36
N VAL A 64 5.19 5.22 -0.71
CA VAL A 64 4.39 5.85 0.34
C VAL A 64 4.26 7.34 0.04
N GLY A 65 3.02 7.79 -0.09
CA GLY A 65 2.63 9.19 -0.14
C GLY A 65 2.15 9.68 1.22
N LEU A 66 2.63 10.84 1.66
CA LEU A 66 2.20 11.50 2.89
C LEU A 66 1.78 12.93 2.59
N ALA A 67 0.66 13.35 3.15
CA ALA A 67 0.24 14.74 3.19
C ALA A 67 -0.09 15.12 4.63
N ILE A 68 0.61 16.09 5.20
CA ILE A 68 0.51 16.44 6.62
C ILE A 68 0.11 17.91 6.75
N PHE A 69 -0.91 18.20 7.54
CA PHE A 69 -1.34 19.56 7.87
C PHE A 69 -1.95 19.63 9.27
N LYS A 70 -1.91 20.81 9.89
CA LYS A 70 -2.47 21.03 11.24
C LYS A 70 -3.80 21.76 11.12
N GLY A 71 -4.81 21.30 11.86
CA GLY A 71 -6.12 21.94 11.93
C GLY A 71 -6.02 23.40 12.35
N SER A 72 -5.09 23.73 13.25
CA SER A 72 -4.93 25.08 13.79
C SER A 72 -4.43 26.05 12.73
N ASP A 73 -3.52 25.59 11.86
CA ASP A 73 -3.06 26.36 10.70
C ASP A 73 -4.24 26.64 9.75
N LEU A 74 -5.08 25.63 9.48
CA LEU A 74 -6.25 25.79 8.60
C LEU A 74 -7.31 26.72 9.19
N VAL A 75 -7.65 26.59 10.48
CA VAL A 75 -8.63 27.45 11.16
C VAL A 75 -8.16 28.91 11.16
N ASN A 76 -6.88 29.14 11.45
CA ASN A 76 -6.30 30.49 11.44
C ASN A 76 -6.33 31.11 10.04
N LEU A 77 -5.99 30.33 9.01
CA LEU A 77 -6.00 30.80 7.63
C LEU A 77 -7.41 31.00 7.08
N ALA A 78 -8.38 30.19 7.50
CA ALA A 78 -9.76 30.29 7.02
C ALA A 78 -10.60 31.36 7.74
N ALA A 79 -10.08 32.00 8.78
CA ALA A 79 -10.80 33.02 9.54
C ALA A 79 -11.13 34.29 8.74
N PRO A 80 -10.26 34.82 7.85
CA PRO A 80 -10.60 35.94 6.99
C PRO A 80 -11.55 35.51 5.85
N PRO A 81 -12.57 36.31 5.49
CA PRO A 81 -13.44 36.02 4.34
C PRO A 81 -12.70 36.06 2.99
N GLU A 82 -11.51 36.64 2.96
CA GLU A 82 -10.61 36.76 1.80
C GLU A 82 -9.58 35.61 1.74
N ALA A 83 -9.63 34.65 2.68
CA ALA A 83 -8.65 33.57 2.80
C ALA A 83 -8.40 32.88 1.46
N ASN A 84 -7.17 32.94 0.95
CA ASN A 84 -6.84 32.34 -0.33
C ASN A 84 -6.73 30.82 -0.17
N PHE A 85 -7.47 30.07 -0.98
CA PHE A 85 -7.41 28.60 -0.95
C PHE A 85 -5.98 28.09 -1.16
N LEU A 86 -5.14 28.82 -1.88
CA LEU A 86 -3.73 28.49 -2.08
C LEU A 86 -2.89 28.63 -0.80
N GLU A 87 -3.21 29.59 0.08
CA GLU A 87 -2.53 29.72 1.38
C GLU A 87 -2.83 28.52 2.26
N ILE A 88 -4.08 28.02 2.22
CA ILE A 88 -4.49 26.79 2.91
C ILE A 88 -3.70 25.59 2.38
N LEU A 89 -3.54 25.49 1.05
CA LEU A 89 -2.74 24.42 0.43
C LEU A 89 -1.26 24.53 0.77
N GLU A 90 -0.71 25.73 0.95
CA GLU A 90 0.70 25.95 1.34
C GLU A 90 1.07 25.30 2.67
N CYS A 91 0.11 25.19 3.59
CA CYS A 91 0.30 24.54 4.88
C CYS A 91 0.43 23.01 4.79
N ILE A 92 0.12 22.41 3.64
CA ILE A 92 0.21 20.97 3.45
C ILE A 92 1.65 20.59 3.11
N LYS A 93 2.28 19.83 4.02
CA LYS A 93 3.58 19.20 3.78
C LYS A 93 3.36 17.89 3.06
N ILE A 94 3.87 17.79 1.84
CA ILE A 94 3.76 16.57 1.04
C ILE A 94 5.10 15.87 0.99
N HIS A 95 5.10 14.57 1.27
CA HIS A 95 6.27 13.72 1.12
C HIS A 95 5.93 12.53 0.25
N HIS A 96 6.89 12.13 -0.58
CA HIS A 96 6.80 10.92 -1.38
C HIS A 96 8.09 10.14 -1.22
N LEU A 97 7.96 8.85 -0.93
CA LEU A 97 9.10 7.97 -0.80
C LEU A 97 8.85 6.63 -1.48
N ARG A 98 9.93 5.99 -1.93
CA ARG A 98 9.91 4.64 -2.49
C ARG A 98 10.80 3.73 -1.66
N ILE A 99 10.34 2.50 -1.44
CA ILE A 99 11.02 1.53 -0.58
C ILE A 99 12.15 0.87 -1.40
N LEU A 100 13.41 0.98 -0.96
CA LEU A 100 14.59 0.58 -1.72
C LEU A 100 14.53 -0.88 -2.18
N GLU A 101 13.98 -1.76 -1.35
CA GLU A 101 13.86 -3.20 -1.55
C GLU A 101 12.87 -3.54 -2.67
N THR A 102 11.87 -2.69 -2.91
CA THR A 102 10.70 -3.01 -3.76
C THR A 102 10.44 -1.96 -4.85
N CYS A 103 11.08 -0.79 -4.83
CA CYS A 103 10.88 0.32 -5.76
C CYS A 103 11.20 0.00 -7.24
N HIS A 104 11.87 -1.11 -7.50
CA HIS A 104 12.10 -1.61 -8.86
C HIS A 104 10.84 -2.24 -9.48
N PHE A 105 9.85 -2.59 -8.67
CA PHE A 105 8.53 -2.97 -9.14
C PHE A 105 7.81 -1.74 -9.70
N ARG A 106 7.20 -1.91 -10.86
CA ARG A 106 6.53 -0.84 -11.60
C ARG A 106 5.10 -1.23 -11.85
N ASN A 107 4.20 -0.34 -11.45
CA ASN A 107 2.82 -0.41 -11.86
C ASN A 107 2.72 0.14 -13.29
N THR A 108 1.98 -0.58 -14.13
CA THR A 108 1.82 -0.31 -15.57
C THR A 108 0.35 -0.18 -15.97
N LYS A 109 -0.59 -0.60 -15.11
CA LYS A 109 -2.03 -0.54 -15.35
C LYS A 109 -2.69 0.56 -14.55
N LEU A 110 -2.42 0.65 -13.24
CA LEU A 110 -3.11 1.58 -12.35
C LEU A 110 -2.46 2.96 -12.32
N ALA A 111 -1.12 3.00 -12.35
CA ALA A 111 -0.34 4.23 -12.20
C ALA A 111 0.95 4.17 -13.04
N ALA A 112 0.79 4.04 -14.36
CA ALA A 112 1.94 3.93 -15.26
C ALA A 112 2.85 5.16 -15.16
N GLN A 113 4.15 4.93 -14.95
CA GLN A 113 5.18 5.98 -14.84
C GLN A 113 5.08 6.85 -13.58
N ALA A 114 4.22 6.51 -12.60
CA ALA A 114 4.13 7.25 -11.34
C ALA A 114 5.49 7.36 -10.65
N GLU A 115 6.34 6.33 -10.82
CA GLU A 115 7.70 6.30 -10.26
C GLU A 115 8.63 7.44 -10.73
N HIS A 116 8.26 8.14 -11.81
CA HIS A 116 9.05 9.20 -12.43
C HIS A 116 8.38 10.59 -12.35
N HIS A 117 7.15 10.68 -11.84
CA HIS A 117 6.31 11.86 -11.99
C HIS A 117 5.62 12.29 -10.69
N PHE A 118 6.35 12.27 -9.58
CA PHE A 118 5.86 12.93 -8.38
C PHE A 118 5.85 14.45 -8.60
N LEU A 119 4.66 15.03 -8.65
CA LEU A 119 4.48 16.44 -9.04
C LEU A 119 4.76 17.41 -7.90
N PHE A 120 4.55 16.99 -6.65
CA PHE A 120 4.55 17.89 -5.49
C PHE A 120 5.90 18.00 -4.78
N GLY A 121 6.99 17.50 -5.38
CA GLY A 121 8.33 17.60 -4.79
C GLY A 121 9.27 16.53 -5.31
N GLU A 122 10.25 16.18 -4.48
CA GLU A 122 11.26 15.17 -4.79
C GLU A 122 10.93 13.85 -4.11
N THR A 123 10.97 12.76 -4.88
CA THR A 123 10.87 11.40 -4.33
C THR A 123 12.14 11.07 -3.55
N ARG A 124 11.97 10.50 -2.35
CA ARG A 124 13.08 9.95 -1.56
C ARG A 124 13.09 8.43 -1.57
N PHE A 125 14.27 7.83 -1.43
CA PHE A 125 14.41 6.39 -1.31
C PHE A 125 14.88 6.02 0.09
N LEU A 126 14.23 5.03 0.69
CA LEU A 126 14.51 4.55 2.04
C LEU A 126 14.41 3.04 2.10
N GLU A 127 15.20 2.44 2.99
CA GLU A 127 15.00 1.04 3.39
C GLU A 127 13.63 0.90 4.08
N GLU A 128 13.06 -0.29 4.04
CA GLU A 128 11.73 -0.56 4.59
C GLU A 128 11.67 -0.24 6.09
N GLN A 129 12.70 -0.67 6.84
CA GLN A 129 12.78 -0.41 8.28
C GLN A 129 12.89 1.09 8.59
N ALA A 130 13.73 1.81 7.84
CA ALA A 130 13.86 3.26 7.97
C ALA A 130 12.55 3.99 7.59
N THR A 131 11.78 3.45 6.65
CA THR A 131 10.45 3.96 6.29
C THR A 131 9.47 3.81 7.47
N LYS A 132 9.45 2.65 8.13
CA LYS A 132 8.62 2.41 9.34
C LYS A 132 8.98 3.39 10.45
N GLU A 133 10.28 3.56 10.72
CA GLU A 133 10.78 4.51 11.72
C GLU A 133 10.43 5.95 11.38
N LEU A 134 10.55 6.34 10.11
CA LEU A 134 10.17 7.67 9.64
C LEU A 134 8.66 7.92 9.84
N LEU A 135 7.80 6.97 9.48
CA LEU A 135 6.35 7.09 9.69
C LEU A 135 6.01 7.25 11.17
N ILE A 136 6.63 6.44 12.03
CA ILE A 136 6.48 6.57 13.49
C ILE A 136 6.96 7.95 13.94
N SER A 137 8.11 8.42 13.43
CA SER A 137 8.65 9.73 13.78
C SER A 137 7.72 10.87 13.37
N PHE A 138 7.06 10.79 12.21
CA PHE A 138 6.07 11.78 11.80
C PHE A 138 4.88 11.78 12.75
N LEU A 139 4.34 10.60 13.07
CA LEU A 139 3.21 10.50 13.99
C LEU A 139 3.59 11.00 15.40
N CYS A 140 4.75 10.61 15.92
CA CYS A 140 5.20 11.03 17.25
C CYS A 140 5.58 12.52 17.31
N ALA A 141 6.31 13.04 16.32
CA ALA A 141 6.76 14.43 16.29
C ALA A 141 5.61 15.41 16.03
N GLN A 142 4.58 14.99 15.31
CA GLN A 142 3.37 15.80 15.16
C GLN A 142 2.44 15.70 16.38
N GLY A 143 2.50 14.57 17.08
CA GLY A 143 1.74 14.30 18.30
C GLY A 143 2.34 14.83 19.59
N ILE A 144 3.34 15.72 19.53
CA ILE A 144 4.07 16.17 20.72
C ILE A 144 3.10 16.75 21.74
N VAL A 145 3.21 16.20 22.95
CA VAL A 145 2.63 16.73 24.17
C VAL A 145 3.27 18.09 24.43
N SER A 146 2.48 19.16 24.46
CA SER A 146 2.98 20.44 24.96
C SER A 146 3.54 20.20 26.37
N PRO A 147 4.81 20.54 26.66
CA PRO A 147 5.40 20.33 27.99
C PRO A 147 4.63 21.03 29.10
N GLU A 148 3.87 22.06 28.75
CA GLU A 148 3.15 22.91 29.69
C GLU A 148 1.78 22.33 30.09
N ASP A 149 1.12 21.57 29.20
CA ASP A 149 -0.28 21.19 29.38
C ASP A 149 -0.52 19.68 29.49
N GLU A 150 0.50 18.83 29.28
CA GLU A 150 0.35 17.38 29.11
C GLU A 150 -0.69 16.97 28.04
N THR A 151 -1.18 17.92 27.24
CA THR A 151 -2.22 17.67 26.24
C THR A 151 -1.58 17.10 24.99
N THR A 152 -2.03 15.89 24.65
CA THR A 152 -1.63 15.19 23.44
C THR A 152 -2.47 15.69 22.27
N THR A 153 -1.82 16.19 21.21
CA THR A 153 -2.50 16.56 19.97
C THR A 153 -3.05 15.32 19.26
N PRO A 154 -4.34 15.25 18.87
CA PRO A 154 -4.85 14.09 18.16
C PRO A 154 -4.33 14.02 16.74
N ILE A 155 -4.11 12.80 16.28
CA ILE A 155 -3.82 12.52 14.87
C ILE A 155 -5.06 11.93 14.24
N ILE A 156 -5.49 12.54 13.14
CA ILE A 156 -6.58 12.07 12.29
C ILE A 156 -5.96 11.54 11.00
N LEU A 157 -6.01 10.23 10.81
CA LEU A 157 -5.47 9.56 9.64
C LEU A 157 -6.52 9.49 8.53
N PHE A 158 -6.20 10.04 7.37
CA PHE A 158 -6.91 9.81 6.10
C PHE A 158 -6.12 8.79 5.29
N ALA A 159 -6.55 7.54 5.32
CA ALA A 159 -6.01 6.53 4.41
C ALA A 159 -6.98 6.37 3.25
N PHE A 160 -6.53 6.66 2.02
CA PHE A 160 -7.33 6.30 0.86
C PHE A 160 -7.10 4.80 0.60
N GLN A 161 -8.13 3.99 0.76
CA GLN A 161 -8.06 2.58 0.36
C GLN A 161 -8.18 2.48 -1.17
N ALA A 162 -7.16 2.94 -1.91
CA ALA A 162 -6.96 2.55 -3.32
C ALA A 162 -6.48 1.09 -3.39
N GLY A 163 -7.26 0.18 -2.82
CA GLY A 163 -6.95 -1.25 -2.74
C GLY A 163 -8.18 -2.10 -2.42
N VAL A 164 -9.35 -1.49 -2.21
CA VAL A 164 -10.60 -2.23 -2.22
C VAL A 164 -10.84 -2.71 -3.65
N ARG A 165 -11.02 -4.02 -3.81
CA ARG A 165 -10.90 -4.77 -5.06
C ARG A 165 -11.95 -4.35 -6.10
N ALA A 166 -11.83 -4.84 -7.33
CA ALA A 166 -12.83 -4.60 -8.38
C ALA A 166 -14.25 -5.09 -8.04
N GLU A 167 -14.37 -6.01 -7.10
CA GLU A 167 -15.63 -6.47 -6.47
C GLU A 167 -16.28 -5.42 -5.53
N ASP A 168 -15.59 -4.31 -5.23
CA ASP A 168 -16.11 -3.14 -4.52
C ASP A 168 -16.13 -1.86 -5.41
N LYS A 169 -15.85 -1.99 -6.72
CA LYS A 169 -16.02 -0.88 -7.69
C LYS A 169 -17.49 -0.53 -7.93
N GLY A 170 -18.40 -1.50 -7.74
CA GLY A 170 -19.84 -1.20 -7.67
C GLY A 170 -20.12 -0.20 -6.56
N THR A 171 -19.52 -0.39 -5.39
CA THR A 171 -19.78 0.38 -4.18
C THR A 171 -19.34 1.84 -4.28
N LEU A 172 -18.22 2.19 -4.93
CA LEU A 172 -17.83 3.61 -5.09
C LEU A 172 -18.71 4.34 -6.11
N GLN A 173 -19.06 3.69 -7.23
CA GLN A 173 -19.96 4.28 -8.23
C GLN A 173 -21.42 4.31 -7.73
N ASP A 174 -21.85 3.33 -6.93
CA ASP A 174 -23.16 3.26 -6.29
C ASP A 174 -23.28 4.22 -5.10
N LEU A 175 -22.20 4.51 -4.37
CA LEU A 175 -22.16 5.63 -3.42
C LEU A 175 -22.24 6.97 -4.15
N LEU A 176 -21.44 7.19 -5.19
CA LEU A 176 -21.49 8.42 -5.98
C LEU A 176 -22.87 8.64 -6.65
N ASN A 177 -23.55 7.56 -7.05
CA ASN A 177 -24.91 7.61 -7.61
C ASN A 177 -25.99 7.74 -6.52
N GLY A 178 -25.78 7.19 -5.32
CA GLY A 178 -26.70 7.25 -4.18
C GLY A 178 -26.74 8.61 -3.46
N PHE A 179 -25.70 9.43 -3.62
CA PHE A 179 -25.64 10.77 -3.03
C PHE A 179 -26.43 11.84 -3.79
N GLY A 180 -27.13 11.51 -4.88
CA GLY A 180 -27.89 12.51 -5.64
C GLY A 180 -27.03 13.70 -6.09
N VAL A 181 -25.74 13.49 -6.30
CA VAL A 181 -24.84 14.52 -6.81
C VAL A 181 -25.15 14.67 -8.29
N GLU A 182 -26.11 15.53 -8.61
CA GLU A 182 -26.18 16.09 -9.96
C GLU A 182 -24.79 16.64 -10.29
N ARG A 183 -24.22 16.22 -11.43
CA ARG A 183 -23.04 16.89 -11.98
C ARG A 183 -23.41 18.36 -12.13
N VAL A 184 -22.95 19.18 -11.19
CA VAL A 184 -23.05 20.64 -11.29
C VAL A 184 -22.13 21.02 -12.44
N GLY A 185 -22.69 21.01 -13.65
CA GLY A 185 -22.06 21.42 -14.90
C GLY A 185 -21.89 22.93 -14.97
N LYS A 186 -21.28 23.53 -13.96
CA LYS A 186 -20.72 24.88 -14.02
C LYS A 186 -19.23 24.75 -13.71
N LYS A 187 -18.39 25.43 -14.50
CA LYS A 187 -16.99 25.63 -14.15
C LYS A 187 -16.96 26.16 -12.72
N SER A 188 -16.60 25.30 -11.78
CA SER A 188 -16.44 25.69 -10.39
C SER A 188 -15.09 26.37 -10.30
N ASP A 189 -15.09 27.68 -10.50
CA ASP A 189 -13.92 28.50 -10.27
C ASP A 189 -13.87 28.78 -8.77
N ILE A 190 -12.76 28.43 -8.11
CA ILE A 190 -12.51 28.79 -6.72
C ILE A 190 -11.70 30.07 -6.79
N GLN A 191 -12.28 31.16 -6.26
CA GLN A 191 -11.65 32.49 -6.27
C GLN A 191 -11.25 32.99 -7.67
N GLY A 192 -12.07 32.66 -8.68
CA GLY A 192 -11.84 33.05 -10.07
C GLY A 192 -10.74 32.25 -10.79
N LYS A 193 -10.20 31.21 -10.16
CA LYS A 193 -9.26 30.26 -10.78
C LYS A 193 -9.94 28.93 -11.03
N SER A 194 -9.64 28.32 -12.17
CA SER A 194 -10.02 26.94 -12.45
C SER A 194 -9.25 25.99 -11.53
N MET A 195 -9.80 24.79 -11.30
CA MET A 195 -9.11 23.75 -10.51
C MET A 195 -7.73 23.39 -11.09
N ILE A 196 -7.57 23.43 -12.42
CA ILE A 196 -6.29 23.15 -13.08
C ILE A 196 -5.24 24.21 -12.72
N GLU A 197 -5.62 25.49 -12.72
CA GLU A 197 -4.72 26.59 -12.33
C GLU A 197 -4.32 26.49 -10.86
N ILE A 198 -5.28 26.18 -9.99
CA ILE A 198 -5.01 25.98 -8.55
C ILE A 198 -4.03 24.82 -8.34
N VAL A 199 -4.25 23.68 -9.00
CA VAL A 199 -3.34 22.52 -8.90
C VAL A 199 -1.95 22.86 -9.46
N ALA A 200 -1.87 23.58 -10.58
CA ALA A 200 -0.60 23.99 -11.16
C ALA A 200 0.19 24.95 -10.25
N GLU A 201 -0.50 25.91 -9.63
CA GLU A 201 0.11 26.80 -8.64
C GLU A 201 0.54 26.04 -7.39
N PHE A 202 -0.28 25.12 -6.89
CA PHE A 202 0.07 24.30 -5.76
C PHE A 202 1.30 23.42 -6.03
N ILE A 203 1.37 22.78 -7.20
CA ILE A 203 2.55 22.03 -7.66
C ILE A 203 3.81 22.91 -7.60
N LYS A 204 3.73 24.14 -8.11
CA LYS A 204 4.85 25.08 -8.09
C LYS A 204 5.25 25.46 -6.66
N MET A 205 4.29 25.67 -5.77
CA MET A 205 4.54 25.97 -4.36
C MET A 205 5.20 24.80 -3.66
N SER A 206 4.70 23.58 -3.84
CA SER A 206 5.29 22.38 -3.24
C SER A 206 6.70 22.11 -3.75
N GLN A 207 6.96 22.34 -5.05
CA GLN A 207 8.30 22.21 -5.64
C GLN A 207 9.30 23.28 -5.16
N ALA A 208 8.82 24.41 -4.64
CA ALA A 208 9.67 25.46 -4.08
C ALA A 208 10.08 25.17 -2.62
N GLN A 209 9.43 24.21 -1.96
CA GLN A 209 9.81 23.81 -0.60
C GLN A 209 11.17 23.11 -0.62
N GLU A 210 11.96 23.32 0.43
CA GLU A 210 13.22 22.60 0.59
C GLU A 210 12.95 21.10 0.66
N PRO A 211 13.70 20.28 -0.10
CA PRO A 211 13.47 18.85 -0.11
C PRO A 211 13.89 18.27 1.26
N PRO A 212 13.25 17.19 1.72
CA PRO A 212 13.48 16.66 3.06
C PRO A 212 14.95 16.25 3.24
N SER A 213 15.48 16.45 4.45
CA SER A 213 16.88 16.12 4.80
C SER A 213 17.14 14.62 5.01
N TRP A 214 16.11 13.79 4.87
CA TRP A 214 16.15 12.34 5.05
C TRP A 214 16.01 11.62 3.72
N GLY A 215 16.38 10.34 3.72
CA GLY A 215 16.32 9.48 2.55
C GLY A 215 17.36 9.84 1.48
N ILE A 216 17.40 8.99 0.46
CA ILE A 216 18.33 9.13 -0.65
C ILE A 216 17.61 9.88 -1.78
N PRO A 217 18.20 10.93 -2.38
CA PRO A 217 17.59 11.69 -3.47
C PRO A 217 17.52 10.90 -4.77
N HIS A 218 18.55 10.10 -5.03
CA HIS A 218 18.76 9.44 -6.31
C HIS A 218 18.84 7.93 -6.13
N PHE A 219 18.21 7.20 -7.03
CA PHE A 219 18.35 5.74 -7.06
C PHE A 219 18.25 5.21 -8.49
N CYS A 220 19.25 4.44 -8.88
CA CYS A 220 19.28 3.78 -10.17
C CYS A 220 18.75 2.35 -10.07
N PHE A 221 17.51 2.10 -10.50
CA PHE A 221 16.92 0.75 -10.52
C PHE A 221 17.69 -0.27 -11.37
N ARG A 222 18.65 0.17 -12.18
CA ARG A 222 19.48 -0.72 -13.00
C ARG A 222 20.64 -1.30 -12.20
N CYS A 223 21.45 -0.45 -11.58
CA CYS A 223 22.68 -0.88 -10.89
C CYS A 223 22.64 -0.69 -9.37
N GLU A 224 21.51 -0.22 -8.84
CA GLU A 224 21.26 0.01 -7.41
C GLU A 224 22.19 1.07 -6.79
N SER A 225 22.82 1.89 -7.62
CA SER A 225 23.61 3.04 -7.18
C SER A 225 22.69 4.14 -6.67
N THR A 226 23.14 4.80 -5.61
CA THR A 226 22.54 5.98 -4.98
C THR A 226 23.16 7.29 -5.49
N GLU A 227 24.09 7.20 -6.44
CA GLU A 227 24.86 8.34 -6.97
C GLU A 227 24.24 8.94 -8.24
N HIS A 228 23.27 8.26 -8.85
CA HIS A 228 22.60 8.72 -10.07
C HIS A 228 21.19 8.15 -10.20
N ASP A 229 20.35 8.85 -10.98
CA ASP A 229 18.99 8.42 -11.26
C ASP A 229 18.91 7.37 -12.38
N TYR A 230 17.88 6.52 -12.31
CA TYR A 230 17.53 5.59 -13.39
C TYR A 230 17.20 6.29 -14.71
N SER A 231 16.59 7.49 -14.66
CA SER A 231 16.25 8.28 -15.84
C SER A 231 17.48 8.69 -16.64
N SER A 232 18.66 8.65 -16.01
CA SER A 232 19.92 8.82 -16.68
C SER A 232 20.16 7.61 -17.59
N THR A 233 19.83 7.79 -18.88
CA THR A 233 20.20 6.86 -19.97
C THR A 233 21.71 6.54 -20.00
N SER A 234 22.50 7.25 -19.18
CA SER A 234 23.93 7.08 -18.94
C SER A 234 24.32 5.94 -18.00
N CYS A 235 23.42 5.25 -17.29
CA CYS A 235 23.83 4.10 -16.48
C CYS A 235 24.34 2.96 -17.39
N LYS A 236 25.67 2.87 -17.55
CA LYS A 236 26.36 1.89 -18.39
C LYS A 236 26.88 0.68 -17.62
N VAL A 237 26.63 0.63 -16.30
CA VAL A 237 27.08 -0.47 -15.44
C VAL A 237 26.52 -1.78 -16.00
N PRO A 238 27.40 -2.75 -16.33
CA PRO A 238 26.96 -4.10 -16.66
C PRO A 238 26.27 -4.69 -15.44
N ILE A 239 25.04 -5.16 -15.61
CA ILE A 239 24.30 -5.79 -14.52
C ILE A 239 24.46 -7.31 -14.62
N GLN A 240 24.60 -7.97 -13.47
CA GLN A 240 24.55 -9.42 -13.43
C GLN A 240 23.20 -9.86 -13.97
N LYS A 241 23.22 -10.75 -14.96
CA LYS A 241 22.01 -11.23 -15.60
C LYS A 241 21.22 -12.05 -14.60
N CYS A 242 19.90 -11.86 -14.56
CA CYS A 242 19.02 -12.66 -13.72
C CYS A 242 19.10 -14.15 -14.08
N GLU A 243 19.72 -14.95 -13.22
CA GLU A 243 19.92 -16.39 -13.41
C GLU A 243 18.60 -17.16 -13.49
N LEU A 244 17.57 -16.70 -12.77
CA LEU A 244 16.23 -17.26 -12.86
C LEU A 244 15.66 -17.11 -14.27
N CYS A 245 15.65 -15.88 -14.78
CA CYS A 245 15.15 -15.61 -16.12
C CYS A 245 16.02 -16.23 -17.22
N LEU A 246 17.32 -16.47 -16.97
CA LEU A 246 18.19 -17.18 -17.91
C LEU A 246 17.94 -18.70 -17.91
N SER A 247 17.67 -19.29 -16.75
CA SER A 247 17.55 -20.75 -16.58
C SER A 247 16.21 -21.32 -17.04
N VAL A 248 15.19 -20.49 -17.24
CA VAL A 248 13.89 -20.94 -17.77
C VAL A 248 14.04 -21.62 -19.14
N THR A 249 13.55 -22.85 -19.26
CA THR A 249 13.63 -23.66 -20.49
C THR A 249 12.45 -23.41 -21.42
N GLY A 250 12.49 -23.94 -22.65
CA GLY A 250 11.37 -23.89 -23.61
C GLY A 250 11.34 -22.64 -24.51
N PRO A 251 10.81 -22.75 -25.75
CA PRO A 251 10.71 -21.64 -26.69
C PRO A 251 9.78 -20.50 -26.23
N GLU A 252 8.71 -20.84 -25.49
CA GLU A 252 7.73 -19.91 -24.93
C GLU A 252 8.36 -18.89 -23.95
N ASN A 253 9.41 -19.31 -23.23
CA ASN A 253 10.09 -18.47 -22.26
C ASN A 253 11.24 -17.63 -22.85
N SER A 254 11.39 -17.58 -24.18
CA SER A 254 12.42 -16.78 -24.85
C SER A 254 12.38 -15.29 -24.49
N LYS A 255 11.19 -14.73 -24.23
CA LYS A 255 11.04 -13.33 -23.76
C LYS A 255 11.64 -13.12 -22.38
N LEU A 256 11.51 -14.08 -21.46
CA LEU A 256 12.09 -14.00 -20.11
C LEU A 256 13.62 -14.03 -20.17
N ARG A 257 14.19 -14.96 -20.94
CA ARG A 257 15.66 -15.01 -21.16
C ARG A 257 16.22 -13.72 -21.74
N LYS A 258 15.49 -13.06 -22.65
CA LYS A 258 15.88 -11.73 -23.16
C LYS A 258 15.85 -10.66 -22.06
N LYS A 259 14.80 -10.66 -21.23
CA LYS A 259 14.65 -9.73 -20.09
C LYS A 259 15.69 -9.92 -18.99
N ALA A 260 16.32 -11.10 -18.89
CA ALA A 260 17.35 -11.38 -17.89
C ALA A 260 18.55 -10.40 -17.94
N ASN A 261 18.76 -9.72 -19.07
CA ASN A 261 19.82 -8.71 -19.21
C ASN A 261 19.46 -7.34 -18.61
N ASN A 262 18.25 -7.18 -18.07
CA ASN A 262 17.72 -5.89 -17.60
C ASN A 262 17.46 -5.84 -16.08
N HIS A 263 17.73 -6.91 -15.35
CA HIS A 263 17.58 -6.97 -13.89
C HIS A 263 18.44 -8.09 -13.28
N THR A 264 18.70 -8.00 -11.98
CA THR A 264 19.38 -9.03 -11.17
C THR A 264 18.41 -10.10 -10.68
N TYR A 265 18.92 -11.18 -10.06
CA TYR A 265 18.08 -12.24 -9.50
C TYR A 265 17.18 -11.73 -8.36
N GLU A 266 17.71 -10.85 -7.52
CA GLU A 266 17.05 -10.19 -6.38
C GLU A 266 15.88 -9.32 -6.81
N ARG A 267 16.02 -8.67 -7.97
CA ARG A 267 15.05 -7.72 -8.53
C ARG A 267 14.12 -8.34 -9.56
N CYS A 268 14.12 -9.67 -9.65
CA CYS A 268 13.32 -10.37 -10.62
C CYS A 268 11.86 -10.37 -10.14
N ALA A 269 11.00 -9.59 -10.80
CA ALA A 269 9.54 -9.70 -10.61
C ALA A 269 9.07 -11.15 -10.79
N VAL A 270 9.70 -11.86 -11.73
CA VAL A 270 9.46 -13.28 -11.97
C VAL A 270 9.96 -14.14 -10.81
N ARG A 271 10.94 -13.74 -9.98
CA ARG A 271 11.32 -14.44 -8.72
C ARG A 271 10.21 -14.36 -7.68
N ILE A 272 9.58 -13.20 -7.53
CA ILE A 272 8.40 -13.08 -6.66
C ILE A 272 7.25 -13.95 -7.18
N ASP A 273 7.04 -13.96 -8.50
CA ASP A 273 6.08 -14.88 -9.13
C ASP A 273 6.52 -16.36 -9.05
N TYR A 274 7.84 -16.65 -9.10
CA TYR A 274 8.45 -17.98 -9.02
C TYR A 274 8.51 -18.51 -7.60
N HIS A 275 8.30 -17.71 -6.57
CA HIS A 275 7.92 -18.28 -5.27
C HIS A 275 6.51 -18.89 -5.33
N ARG A 276 5.78 -18.77 -6.45
CA ARG A 276 4.51 -19.46 -6.72
C ARG A 276 4.51 -20.13 -8.09
N ILE A 277 5.39 -21.12 -8.20
CA ILE A 277 5.43 -22.18 -9.21
C ILE A 277 4.08 -22.89 -9.26
N THR A 278 3.07 -22.26 -9.80
CA THR A 278 1.72 -22.84 -9.93
C THR A 278 1.53 -23.42 -11.32
N THR A 279 2.51 -23.26 -12.21
CA THR A 279 2.44 -23.66 -13.63
C THR A 279 3.31 -24.85 -13.98
N ILE A 280 4.13 -25.39 -13.07
CA ILE A 280 4.64 -26.75 -13.27
C ILE A 280 3.44 -27.68 -13.01
N PRO A 281 2.91 -28.34 -14.04
CA PRO A 281 1.88 -29.34 -13.80
C PRO A 281 2.51 -30.37 -12.88
N LEU A 282 1.95 -30.47 -11.68
CA LEU A 282 2.30 -31.58 -10.80
C LEU A 282 2.04 -32.86 -11.59
N PRO A 283 2.99 -33.80 -11.61
CA PRO A 283 2.70 -35.13 -12.09
C PRO A 283 1.40 -35.60 -11.45
N ARG A 284 0.54 -36.24 -12.24
CA ARG A 284 -0.81 -36.63 -11.81
C ARG A 284 -0.81 -37.31 -10.44
N PHE A 285 0.18 -38.18 -10.18
CA PHE A 285 0.36 -38.87 -8.91
C PHE A 285 0.66 -37.94 -7.73
N ILE A 286 1.41 -36.85 -7.90
CA ILE A 286 1.60 -35.84 -6.84
C ILE A 286 0.33 -34.99 -6.67
N LYS A 287 -0.31 -34.62 -7.78
CA LYS A 287 -1.54 -33.80 -7.77
C LYS A 287 -2.66 -34.52 -7.01
N GLU A 288 -2.87 -35.79 -7.29
CA GLU A 288 -3.93 -36.64 -6.75
C GLU A 288 -3.56 -37.30 -5.41
N SER A 289 -2.28 -37.26 -5.00
CA SER A 289 -1.85 -37.84 -3.73
C SER A 289 -2.58 -37.21 -2.54
N LYS A 290 -3.12 -38.07 -1.67
CA LYS A 290 -3.64 -37.70 -0.35
C LYS A 290 -2.53 -37.67 0.72
N ALA A 291 -1.36 -38.20 0.41
CA ALA A 291 -0.21 -38.27 1.33
C ALA A 291 0.50 -36.92 1.50
N LEU A 292 0.29 -35.99 0.56
CA LEU A 292 0.85 -34.65 0.58
C LEU A 292 -0.27 -33.63 0.74
N ASN A 293 -0.12 -32.70 1.67
CA ASN A 293 -1.00 -31.54 1.75
C ASN A 293 -0.65 -30.51 0.66
N ASN A 294 -1.46 -29.45 0.52
CA ASN A 294 -1.25 -28.42 -0.51
C ASN A 294 0.11 -27.71 -0.39
N ARG A 295 0.59 -27.49 0.84
CA ARG A 295 1.89 -26.86 1.09
C ARG A 295 3.03 -27.75 0.62
N GLU A 296 2.96 -29.05 0.90
CA GLU A 296 3.93 -30.04 0.43
C GLU A 296 3.88 -30.20 -1.09
N LYS A 297 2.70 -30.14 -1.70
CA LYS A 297 2.57 -30.13 -3.17
C LYS A 297 3.25 -28.91 -3.81
N GLU A 298 3.20 -27.73 -3.18
CA GLU A 298 3.96 -26.57 -3.65
C GLU A 298 5.47 -26.72 -3.39
N TRP A 299 5.87 -27.28 -2.24
CA TRP A 299 7.27 -27.56 -1.92
C TRP A 299 7.91 -28.54 -2.91
N PHE A 300 7.16 -29.55 -3.36
CA PHE A 300 7.60 -30.46 -4.40
C PHE A 300 7.95 -29.72 -5.70
N LYS A 301 7.14 -28.73 -6.11
CA LYS A 301 7.41 -27.95 -7.31
C LYS A 301 8.66 -27.08 -7.18
N ILE A 302 8.89 -26.53 -6.00
CA ILE A 302 10.11 -25.78 -5.68
C ILE A 302 11.34 -26.69 -5.75
N ALA A 303 11.27 -27.86 -5.10
CA ALA A 303 12.36 -28.83 -5.11
C ALA A 303 12.72 -29.30 -6.53
N VAL A 304 11.70 -29.56 -7.38
CA VAL A 304 11.89 -29.90 -8.80
C VAL A 304 12.65 -28.81 -9.56
N LEU A 305 12.30 -27.53 -9.34
CA LEU A 305 12.97 -26.42 -10.02
C LEU A 305 14.39 -26.17 -9.54
N GLN A 306 14.61 -26.29 -8.24
CA GLN A 306 15.92 -26.15 -7.64
C GLN A 306 16.82 -27.37 -7.89
N ARG A 307 16.28 -28.43 -8.52
CA ARG A 307 16.93 -29.73 -8.71
C ARG A 307 17.39 -30.36 -7.40
N ASP A 308 16.66 -30.09 -6.30
CA ASP A 308 16.91 -30.69 -4.99
C ASP A 308 16.48 -32.16 -5.00
N GLN A 309 17.40 -33.04 -5.42
CA GLN A 309 17.13 -34.47 -5.54
C GLN A 309 16.77 -35.13 -4.21
N ALA A 310 17.28 -34.62 -3.09
CA ALA A 310 17.03 -35.20 -1.78
C ALA A 310 15.58 -34.96 -1.34
N THR A 311 15.11 -33.72 -1.49
CA THR A 311 13.73 -33.35 -1.16
C THR A 311 12.72 -33.98 -2.12
N ILE A 312 13.03 -34.05 -3.43
CA ILE A 312 12.19 -34.77 -4.40
C ILE A 312 12.05 -36.25 -3.99
N ALA A 313 13.15 -36.92 -3.65
CA ALA A 313 13.14 -38.33 -3.27
C ALA A 313 12.33 -38.58 -1.98
N ASP A 314 12.51 -37.76 -0.95
CA ASP A 314 11.77 -37.85 0.31
C ASP A 314 10.25 -37.74 0.09
N MET A 315 9.83 -36.73 -0.68
CA MET A 315 8.41 -36.52 -0.99
C MET A 315 7.83 -37.64 -1.86
N MET A 316 8.61 -38.19 -2.80
CA MET A 316 8.20 -39.35 -3.59
C MET A 316 8.01 -40.59 -2.71
N MET A 317 8.95 -40.86 -1.79
CA MET A 317 8.82 -41.97 -0.84
C MET A 317 7.61 -41.81 0.07
N LYS A 318 7.32 -40.59 0.52
CA LYS A 318 6.10 -40.30 1.29
C LYS A 318 4.83 -40.62 0.51
N VAL A 319 4.79 -40.31 -0.80
CA VAL A 319 3.65 -40.68 -1.66
C VAL A 319 3.57 -42.19 -1.83
N PHE A 320 4.68 -42.88 -2.12
CA PHE A 320 4.67 -44.33 -2.37
C PHE A 320 4.31 -45.15 -1.13
N ASN A 321 4.79 -44.76 0.06
CA ASN A 321 4.50 -45.47 1.31
C ASN A 321 3.03 -45.33 1.76
N ASN A 322 2.28 -44.38 1.19
CA ASN A 322 0.87 -44.15 1.47
C ASN A 322 -0.04 -44.60 0.32
N LEU A 323 0.52 -45.25 -0.70
CA LEU A 323 -0.31 -46.03 -1.61
C LEU A 323 -0.78 -47.24 -0.80
N GLU A 324 -2.09 -47.36 -0.62
CA GLU A 324 -2.72 -48.60 -0.18
C GLU A 324 -2.06 -49.75 -0.96
N PRO A 325 -1.65 -50.85 -0.29
CA PRO A 325 -1.26 -52.06 -1.00
C PRO A 325 -2.32 -52.28 -2.08
N PHE A 326 -1.90 -52.45 -3.34
CA PHE A 326 -2.80 -52.51 -4.48
C PHE A 326 -3.80 -53.67 -4.29
N GLU A 327 -4.89 -53.42 -3.57
CA GLU A 327 -5.99 -54.35 -3.39
C GLU A 327 -6.74 -54.34 -4.70
N MET A 328 -6.51 -55.38 -5.50
CA MET A 328 -7.37 -55.68 -6.64
C MET A 328 -8.77 -55.98 -6.11
N VAL A 329 -9.65 -54.99 -5.96
CA VAL A 329 -11.04 -55.26 -5.57
C VAL A 329 -12.03 -54.38 -6.32
N GLU A 330 -13.11 -55.07 -6.67
CA GLU A 330 -14.27 -54.73 -7.48
C GLU A 330 -15.11 -53.56 -6.94
N GLN A 331 -15.83 -52.93 -7.88
CA GLN A 331 -16.57 -51.68 -7.72
C GLN A 331 -17.81 -51.77 -6.82
N GLY A 332 -18.07 -50.66 -6.11
CA GLY A 332 -19.37 -50.25 -5.55
C GLY A 332 -19.12 -49.39 -4.30
N GLY A 333 -19.47 -48.11 -4.19
CA GLY A 333 -20.50 -47.28 -4.80
C GLY A 333 -21.35 -46.73 -3.65
N LEU A 334 -21.34 -45.42 -3.37
CA LEU A 334 -22.35 -44.71 -2.55
C LEU A 334 -22.14 -43.17 -2.52
N GLU A 335 -23.24 -42.49 -2.19
CA GLU A 335 -23.75 -41.20 -2.66
C GLU A 335 -23.40 -39.95 -1.81
N ASP A 336 -23.88 -38.80 -2.31
CA ASP A 336 -23.67 -37.37 -1.98
C ASP A 336 -24.23 -36.84 -0.64
N ILE A 337 -23.70 -35.69 -0.19
CA ILE A 337 -24.37 -34.70 0.68
C ILE A 337 -23.93 -33.25 0.28
N PRO A 338 -24.84 -32.26 0.16
CA PRO A 338 -24.50 -30.85 -0.13
C PRO A 338 -24.55 -29.95 1.13
N ASN A 339 -23.96 -28.75 1.07
CA ASN A 339 -24.52 -27.60 1.77
C ASN A 339 -24.01 -26.22 1.28
N GLU A 340 -24.94 -25.28 1.26
CA GLU A 340 -24.85 -23.85 0.93
C GLU A 340 -24.13 -23.02 2.00
N LEU A 341 -23.69 -21.81 1.62
CA LEU A 341 -23.23 -20.78 2.53
C LEU A 341 -23.66 -19.38 2.04
N GLU A 342 -24.36 -18.65 2.90
CA GLU A 342 -24.82 -17.27 2.73
C GLU A 342 -23.72 -16.22 2.97
N VAL A 343 -24.01 -15.03 2.43
CA VAL A 343 -23.20 -13.81 2.25
C VAL A 343 -23.12 -12.94 3.52
N ARG A 344 -22.05 -12.13 3.66
CA ARG A 344 -21.92 -11.02 4.64
C ARG A 344 -21.65 -9.67 3.94
N GLU A 345 -22.13 -8.60 4.57
CA GLU A 345 -22.08 -7.17 4.16
C GLU A 345 -20.71 -6.49 4.43
N ASN A 346 -20.35 -5.50 3.58
CA ASN A 346 -19.12 -4.68 3.64
C ASN A 346 -19.42 -3.20 4.02
N ASN A 347 -18.55 -2.59 4.84
CA ASN A 347 -18.50 -1.15 5.16
C ASN A 347 -17.23 -0.50 4.57
N LEU A 348 -17.35 0.73 4.04
CA LEU A 348 -16.27 1.49 3.37
C LEU A 348 -15.64 2.57 4.29
N GLY A 349 -14.32 2.77 4.14
CA GLY A 349 -13.55 3.99 4.47
C GLY A 349 -13.65 4.51 5.91
N GLY A 350 -12.77 4.06 6.81
CA GLY A 350 -12.75 4.49 8.21
C GLY A 350 -11.84 5.69 8.49
N ILE A 351 -12.37 6.75 9.11
CA ILE A 351 -11.55 7.73 9.85
C ILE A 351 -11.03 7.06 11.12
N GLN A 352 -9.71 7.03 11.31
CA GLN A 352 -9.12 6.58 12.58
C GLN A 352 -8.55 7.76 13.36
N VAL A 353 -8.98 7.89 14.61
CA VAL A 353 -8.45 8.84 15.59
C VAL A 353 -7.55 8.09 16.55
N LEU A 354 -6.24 8.39 16.54
CA LEU A 354 -5.25 7.70 17.36
C LEU A 354 -4.73 8.62 18.48
N PRO A 355 -4.69 8.18 19.76
CA PRO A 355 -3.96 8.88 20.81
C PRO A 355 -2.46 8.61 20.69
N VAL A 356 -1.61 9.63 20.81
CA VAL A 356 -0.15 9.55 20.49
C VAL A 356 0.61 8.59 21.40
N HIS A 357 0.29 8.55 22.70
CA HIS A 357 0.91 7.58 23.62
C HIS A 357 0.54 6.13 23.30
N ALA A 358 -0.60 5.89 22.64
CA ALA A 358 -0.92 4.58 22.08
C ALA A 358 -0.35 4.40 20.65
N ALA A 359 -0.10 5.49 19.92
CA ALA A 359 0.39 5.43 18.54
C ALA A 359 1.78 4.79 18.45
N CYS A 360 2.72 5.03 19.38
CA CYS A 360 4.03 4.39 19.23
C CYS A 360 3.93 2.84 19.30
N PRO A 361 3.38 2.19 20.35
CA PRO A 361 3.24 0.72 20.36
C PRO A 361 2.12 0.18 19.47
N ALA A 362 0.98 0.88 19.29
CA ALA A 362 -0.14 0.39 18.47
C ALA A 362 0.04 0.67 16.98
N THR A 363 0.74 1.75 16.58
CA THR A 363 1.18 1.93 15.19
C THR A 363 2.37 1.03 14.89
N LEU A 364 3.28 0.77 15.84
CA LEU A 364 4.25 -0.33 15.70
C LEU A 364 3.53 -1.67 15.56
N ALA A 365 2.55 -1.99 16.41
CA ALA A 365 1.78 -3.23 16.31
C ALA A 365 0.96 -3.29 15.01
N TRP A 366 0.40 -2.18 14.52
CA TRP A 366 -0.31 -2.13 13.24
C TRP A 366 0.65 -2.29 12.05
N LEU A 367 1.81 -1.64 12.07
CA LEU A 367 2.88 -1.82 11.08
C LEU A 367 3.51 -3.22 11.15
N GLN A 368 3.60 -3.81 12.35
CA GLN A 368 4.13 -5.15 12.61
C GLN A 368 3.11 -6.25 12.30
N GLU A 369 1.81 -6.07 12.56
CA GLU A 369 0.73 -6.99 12.15
C GLU A 369 0.56 -7.00 10.62
N PHE A 370 0.91 -5.89 9.95
CA PHE A 370 1.07 -5.84 8.51
C PHE A 370 2.23 -6.72 8.00
N ASP A 371 3.29 -6.85 8.79
CA ASP A 371 4.51 -7.63 8.50
C ASP A 371 4.38 -9.11 8.95
N SER A 372 3.66 -9.35 10.05
CA SER A 372 3.70 -10.60 10.82
C SER A 372 2.66 -11.65 10.43
N ASN A 373 2.03 -11.55 9.25
CA ASN A 373 1.34 -12.71 8.66
C ASN A 373 2.30 -13.81 8.18
N ASP A 374 3.56 -13.78 8.63
CA ASP A 374 4.61 -14.78 8.39
C ASP A 374 4.87 -15.75 9.56
N THR A 375 4.08 -15.72 10.63
CA THR A 375 4.13 -16.82 11.63
C THR A 375 2.75 -17.18 12.20
N LYS A 376 2.07 -18.12 11.53
CA LYS A 376 1.28 -19.19 12.16
C LYS A 376 1.03 -20.32 11.16
#